data_AF-A0A916CJD9-F1
#
_entry.id   AF-A0A916CJD9-F1
#
_cell.length_a   1.000
_cell.length_b   1.000
_cell.length_c   1.000
_cell.angle_alpha   90.00
_cell.angle_beta   90.00
_cell.angle_gamma   90.00
#
_symmetry.space_group_name_H-M   'P 1'
#
loop_
_entity.id
_entity.type
_entity.pdbx_description
1 polymer ?
#
loop_
_entity_poly.entity_id
_entity_poly.type
_entity_poly.pdbx_seq_one_letter_code
_entity_poly.pdbx_strand_id
1 'polypeptide(L)'
;MSWQVDYAHSQIEASVRHMMISNVRGRFEKFAVDARIDEEHPERSQVQVQIDAASINTKNEQRDGHLKSPDFLDAEKYPYITFKSKRVQAIDSSRGKLIGDLTIRDVTREVTLDVDYAGQSKSPWGTINAGFTASVKVNRKDWNLNWNAALETGGWLVGDEVKVEIDVEFVKQPEPAVAVPA
;
A
#
# COMPACT_ATOMS: atom_id res chain seq x y z
N MET A 1 0.45 21.51 6.77
CA MET A 1 -0.36 21.62 5.52
C MET A 1 -0.98 20.26 5.20
N SER A 2 -2.17 20.22 4.60
CA SER A 2 -2.78 18.96 4.17
C SER A 2 -2.27 18.57 2.79
N TRP A 3 -2.14 17.27 2.57
CA TRP A 3 -1.72 16.69 1.30
C TRP A 3 -2.84 15.76 0.82
N GLN A 4 -3.19 15.81 -0.47
CA GLN A 4 -4.14 14.87 -1.06
C GLN A 4 -3.40 13.99 -2.05
N VAL A 5 -3.72 12.69 -2.03
CA VAL A 5 -3.15 11.76 -3.00
C VAL A 5 -3.65 12.07 -4.41
N ASP A 6 -2.74 12.05 -5.38
CA ASP A 6 -3.08 12.03 -6.79
C ASP A 6 -3.26 10.57 -7.23
N TYR A 7 -4.51 10.12 -7.30
CA TYR A 7 -4.84 8.75 -7.68
C TYR A 7 -4.42 8.39 -9.12
N ALA A 8 -4.25 9.37 -10.01
CA ALA A 8 -3.83 9.10 -11.38
C ALA A 8 -2.34 8.73 -11.48
N HIS A 9 -1.54 9.16 -10.49
CA HIS A 9 -0.09 8.94 -10.42
C HIS A 9 0.31 8.11 -9.20
N SER A 10 -0.65 7.38 -8.62
CA SER A 10 -0.41 6.54 -7.44
C SER A 10 -0.87 5.10 -7.69
N GLN A 11 -0.08 4.13 -7.23
CA GLN A 11 -0.36 2.71 -7.40
C GLN A 11 0.12 1.88 -6.21
N ILE A 12 -0.58 0.78 -5.97
CA ILE A 12 -0.20 -0.26 -5.00
C ILE A 12 -0.15 -1.59 -5.75
N GLU A 13 1.07 -2.10 -5.96
CA GLU A 13 1.32 -3.38 -6.61
C GLU A 13 1.77 -4.43 -5.61
N ALA A 14 1.32 -5.67 -5.81
CA ALA A 14 1.78 -6.84 -5.11
C ALA A 14 2.31 -7.87 -6.11
N SER A 15 3.39 -8.56 -5.74
CA SER A 15 3.95 -9.64 -6.54
C SER A 15 4.30 -10.86 -5.68
N VAL A 16 4.04 -12.03 -6.25
CA VAL A 16 4.27 -13.33 -5.60
C VAL A 16 4.90 -14.29 -6.59
N ARG A 17 5.84 -15.09 -6.10
CA ARG A 17 6.48 -16.16 -6.88
C ARG A 17 5.44 -17.24 -7.23
N HIS A 18 5.32 -17.59 -8.50
CA HIS A 18 4.49 -18.66 -9.03
C HIS A 18 5.35 -19.80 -9.54
N MET A 19 5.06 -21.02 -9.08
CA MET A 19 5.81 -22.25 -9.37
C MET A 19 7.33 -22.13 -9.17
N MET A 20 7.76 -21.26 -8.26
CA MET A 20 9.18 -20.96 -8.00
C MET A 20 9.98 -20.40 -9.20
N ILE A 21 9.35 -20.07 -10.32
CA ILE A 21 10.05 -19.71 -11.57
C ILE A 21 9.72 -18.32 -12.10
N SER A 22 8.53 -17.80 -11.85
CA SER A 22 8.09 -16.49 -12.35
C SER A 22 7.32 -15.71 -11.29
N ASN A 23 7.06 -14.43 -11.53
CA ASN A 23 6.24 -13.60 -10.64
C ASN A 23 4.87 -13.37 -11.27
N VAL A 24 3.83 -13.63 -10.49
CA VAL A 24 2.50 -13.07 -10.75
C VAL A 24 2.45 -11.71 -10.10
N ARG A 25 2.01 -10.69 -10.85
CA ARG A 25 1.79 -9.32 -10.36
C ARG A 25 0.29 -9.03 -10.33
N GLY A 26 -0.12 -8.32 -9.29
CA GLY A 26 -1.44 -7.74 -9.17
C GLY A 26 -1.35 -6.31 -8.66
N ARG A 27 -2.39 -5.53 -8.91
CA ARG A 27 -2.53 -4.18 -8.34
C ARG A 27 -3.92 -4.02 -7.75
N PHE A 28 -4.03 -3.17 -6.75
CA PHE A 28 -5.33 -2.74 -6.24
C PHE A 28 -5.73 -1.44 -6.93
N GLU A 29 -6.86 -1.47 -7.64
CA GLU A 29 -7.30 -0.34 -8.46
C GLU A 29 -8.07 0.73 -7.67
N LYS A 30 -8.48 0.41 -6.44
CA LYS A 30 -9.22 1.34 -5.58
C LYS A 30 -8.64 1.34 -4.17
N PHE A 31 -8.22 2.52 -3.73
CA PHE A 31 -7.75 2.77 -2.38
C PHE A 31 -8.04 4.21 -1.99
N ALA A 32 -8.01 4.49 -0.70
CA ALA A 32 -8.11 5.82 -0.13
C ALA A 32 -6.89 6.06 0.78
N VAL A 33 -6.37 7.28 0.75
CA VAL A 33 -5.22 7.68 1.56
C VAL A 33 -5.57 8.95 2.34
N ASP A 34 -5.39 8.89 3.65
CA ASP A 34 -5.35 10.07 4.52
C ASP A 34 -3.92 10.24 5.02
N ALA A 35 -3.27 11.33 4.60
CA ALA A 35 -1.87 11.60 4.90
C ALA A 35 -1.71 13.02 5.47
N ARG A 36 -1.06 13.09 6.63
CA ARG A 36 -0.45 14.31 7.16
C ARG A 36 1.06 14.16 7.05
N ILE A 37 1.65 14.98 6.19
CA ILE A 37 3.09 15.03 5.99
C ILE A 37 3.61 16.30 6.64
N ASP A 38 4.48 16.14 7.63
CA ASP A 38 5.24 17.22 8.26
C ASP A 38 6.62 17.27 7.58
N GLU A 39 6.82 18.29 6.75
CA GLU A 39 8.01 18.46 5.93
C GLU A 39 9.26 18.82 6.76
N GLU A 40 9.07 19.48 7.90
CA GLU A 40 10.15 19.91 8.79
C GLU A 40 10.51 18.81 9.80
N HIS A 41 9.51 18.05 10.22
CA HIS A 41 9.61 16.97 11.19
C HIS A 41 8.96 15.68 10.68
N PRO A 42 9.59 14.96 9.72
CA PRO A 42 9.01 13.76 9.10
C PRO A 42 8.52 12.71 10.12
N GLU A 43 9.15 12.61 11.29
CA GLU A 43 8.76 11.74 12.40
C GLU A 43 7.35 12.00 12.96
N ARG A 44 6.79 13.20 12.73
CA ARG A 44 5.43 13.60 13.12
C ARG A 44 4.39 13.30 12.05
N SER A 45 4.82 12.80 10.89
CA SER A 45 3.91 12.45 9.80
C SER A 45 3.07 11.23 10.15
N GLN A 46 1.85 11.19 9.63
CA GLN A 46 0.90 10.11 9.84
C GLN A 46 0.19 9.76 8.53
N VAL A 47 0.02 8.47 8.27
CA VAL A 47 -0.62 7.92 7.08
C VAL A 47 -1.60 6.82 7.47
N GLN A 48 -2.81 6.91 6.92
CA GLN A 48 -3.81 5.84 6.96
C GLN A 48 -4.21 5.49 5.54
N VAL A 49 -4.22 4.20 5.22
CA VAL A 49 -4.59 3.68 3.90
C VAL A 49 -5.71 2.67 4.07
N GLN A 50 -6.71 2.75 3.20
CA GLN A 50 -7.78 1.79 3.09
C GLN A 50 -7.88 1.32 1.63
N ILE A 51 -7.66 0.03 1.40
CA ILE A 51 -7.63 -0.58 0.07
C ILE A 51 -8.87 -1.44 -0.08
N ASP A 52 -9.61 -1.27 -1.18
CA ASP A 52 -10.73 -2.14 -1.52
C ASP A 52 -10.19 -3.51 -1.96
N ALA A 53 -10.44 -4.54 -1.15
CA ALA A 53 -9.95 -5.89 -1.40
C ALA A 53 -10.50 -6.48 -2.71
N ALA A 54 -11.70 -6.08 -3.12
CA ALA A 54 -12.33 -6.53 -4.36
C ALA A 54 -11.73 -5.88 -5.62
N SER A 55 -10.88 -4.85 -5.46
CA SER A 55 -10.23 -4.13 -6.55
C SER A 55 -8.93 -4.78 -7.05
N ILE A 56 -8.55 -5.94 -6.50
CA ILE A 56 -7.38 -6.70 -6.98
C ILE A 56 -7.56 -7.08 -8.46
N ASN A 57 -6.54 -6.73 -9.27
CA ASN A 57 -6.47 -7.04 -10.69
C ASN A 57 -5.09 -7.63 -11.01
N THR A 58 -5.07 -8.88 -11.48
CA THR A 58 -3.87 -9.59 -11.94
C THR A 58 -3.90 -9.84 -13.46
N LYS A 59 -4.80 -9.17 -14.18
CA LYS A 59 -5.10 -9.36 -15.62
C LYS A 59 -5.61 -10.76 -15.94
N ASN A 60 -6.23 -11.44 -14.97
CA ASN A 60 -6.84 -12.75 -15.15
C ASN A 60 -8.07 -12.86 -14.25
N GLU A 61 -9.25 -12.79 -14.86
CA GLU A 61 -10.53 -12.72 -14.14
C GLU A 61 -10.77 -13.93 -13.21
N GLN A 62 -10.36 -15.14 -13.62
CA GLN A 62 -10.53 -16.34 -12.79
C GLN A 62 -9.65 -16.27 -11.53
N ARG A 63 -8.39 -15.87 -11.70
CA ARG A 63 -7.48 -15.69 -10.56
C ARG A 63 -7.93 -14.55 -9.67
N ASP A 64 -8.41 -13.46 -10.25
CA ASP A 64 -8.93 -12.31 -9.49
C ASP A 64 -10.17 -12.71 -8.69
N GLY A 65 -11.07 -13.52 -9.28
CA GLY A 65 -12.20 -14.12 -8.56
C GLY A 65 -11.76 -15.00 -7.39
N HIS A 66 -10.75 -15.84 -7.59
CA HIS A 66 -10.21 -16.69 -6.53
C HIS A 66 -9.51 -15.88 -5.42
N LEU A 67 -8.75 -14.84 -5.75
CA LEU A 67 -8.13 -13.96 -4.77
C LEU A 67 -9.15 -13.22 -3.90
N LYS A 68 -10.35 -12.96 -4.42
CA LYS A 68 -11.46 -12.32 -3.69
C LYS A 68 -12.25 -13.31 -2.82
N SER A 69 -12.10 -14.62 -3.03
CA SER A 69 -12.87 -15.65 -2.34
C SER A 69 -12.42 -15.86 -0.88
N PRO A 70 -13.18 -16.63 -0.08
CA PRO A 70 -12.81 -16.99 1.29
C PRO A 70 -11.46 -17.71 1.45
N ASP A 71 -10.94 -18.33 0.38
CA ASP A 71 -9.63 -18.99 0.38
C ASP A 71 -8.47 -17.98 0.46
N PHE A 72 -8.72 -16.73 0.07
CA PHE A 72 -7.77 -15.62 0.09
C PHE A 72 -8.33 -14.44 0.87
N LEU A 73 -8.63 -13.32 0.21
CA LEU A 73 -8.93 -12.04 0.84
C LEU A 73 -10.31 -12.02 1.49
N ASP A 74 -11.22 -12.89 1.06
CA ASP A 74 -12.60 -12.95 1.53
C ASP A 74 -13.26 -11.56 1.46
N ALA A 75 -13.22 -10.96 0.26
CA ALA A 75 -13.54 -9.55 0.05
C ALA A 75 -15.01 -9.19 0.33
N GLU A 76 -15.91 -10.17 0.32
CA GLU A 76 -17.31 -9.99 0.69
C GLU A 76 -17.45 -9.74 2.21
N LYS A 77 -16.72 -10.51 3.02
CA LYS A 77 -16.75 -10.39 4.49
C LYS A 77 -15.80 -9.31 5.01
N TYR A 78 -14.65 -9.14 4.35
CA TYR A 78 -13.61 -8.18 4.71
C TYR A 78 -13.32 -7.27 3.52
N PRO A 79 -14.16 -6.24 3.27
CA PRO A 79 -14.06 -5.41 2.08
C PRO A 79 -12.79 -4.57 2.01
N TYR A 80 -12.08 -4.40 3.13
CA TYR A 80 -10.93 -3.51 3.21
C TYR A 80 -9.69 -4.19 3.79
N ILE A 81 -8.57 -3.97 3.12
CA ILE A 81 -7.23 -4.06 3.71
C ILE A 81 -6.89 -2.67 4.25
N THR A 82 -6.37 -2.59 5.47
CA THR A 82 -6.06 -1.28 6.08
C THR A 82 -4.62 -1.22 6.57
N PHE A 83 -4.00 -0.06 6.40
CA PHE A 83 -2.70 0.26 7.00
C PHE A 83 -2.84 1.52 7.85
N LYS A 84 -2.34 1.49 9.09
CA LYS A 84 -2.28 2.65 9.98
C LYS A 84 -0.87 2.85 10.48
N SER A 85 -0.24 3.96 10.11
CA SER A 85 1.10 4.29 10.58
C SER A 85 1.11 4.54 12.09
N LYS A 86 2.13 4.01 12.75
CA LYS A 86 2.43 4.28 14.16
C LYS A 86 3.56 5.29 14.33
N ARG A 87 4.57 5.21 13.47
CA ARG A 87 5.78 6.02 13.58
C ARG A 87 6.54 6.06 12.25
N VAL A 88 7.22 7.18 12.04
CA VAL A 88 8.20 7.36 10.96
C VAL A 88 9.58 7.42 11.57
N GLN A 89 10.53 6.68 11.01
CA GLN A 89 11.95 6.74 11.36
C GLN A 89 12.72 7.29 10.17
N ALA A 90 13.15 8.55 10.25
CA ALA A 90 14.02 9.14 9.24
C ALA A 90 15.40 8.46 9.29
N ILE A 91 15.90 8.04 8.13
CA ILE A 91 17.26 7.52 7.96
C ILE A 91 18.17 8.64 7.49
N ASP A 92 17.72 9.39 6.48
CA ASP A 92 18.36 10.60 5.96
C ASP A 92 17.30 11.52 5.35
N SER A 93 17.72 12.56 4.63
CA SER A 93 16.82 13.55 4.01
C SER A 93 15.88 12.99 2.93
N SER A 94 16.16 11.79 2.43
CA SER A 94 15.44 11.17 1.31
C SER A 94 14.91 9.77 1.64
N ARG A 95 15.29 9.18 2.77
CA ARG A 95 14.94 7.80 3.11
C ARG A 95 14.43 7.69 4.53
N GLY A 96 13.47 6.79 4.73
CA GLY A 96 12.92 6.49 6.04
C GLY A 96 12.25 5.13 6.11
N LYS A 97 11.77 4.80 7.30
CA LYS A 97 10.93 3.64 7.57
C LYS A 97 9.58 4.12 8.07
N LEU A 98 8.51 3.65 7.43
CA LEU A 98 7.15 3.85 7.89
C LEU A 98 6.68 2.56 8.56
N ILE A 99 6.54 2.60 9.88
CA ILE A 99 6.11 1.44 10.66
C ILE A 99 4.65 1.61 11.04
N GLY A 100 3.84 0.58 10.80
CA GLY A 100 2.41 0.63 11.04
C GLY A 100 1.75 -0.73 11.07
N ASP A 101 0.48 -0.72 11.45
CA ASP A 101 -0.36 -1.90 11.53
C ASP A 101 -1.02 -2.15 10.18
N LEU A 102 -0.73 -3.31 9.58
CA LEU A 102 -1.38 -3.83 8.39
C LEU A 102 -2.40 -4.90 8.80
N THR A 103 -3.67 -4.61 8.51
CA THR A 103 -4.78 -5.53 8.73
C THR A 103 -5.25 -6.10 7.39
N ILE A 104 -5.21 -7.43 7.29
CA ILE A 104 -5.79 -8.19 6.19
C ILE A 104 -6.76 -9.17 6.82
N ARG A 105 -8.02 -9.13 6.37
CA ARG A 105 -9.15 -9.83 7.01
C ARG A 105 -9.30 -9.42 8.47
N ASP A 106 -9.23 -10.37 9.38
CA ASP A 106 -9.35 -10.24 10.84
C ASP A 106 -8.00 -10.25 11.56
N VAL A 107 -6.89 -10.31 10.83
CA VAL A 107 -5.54 -10.36 11.41
C VAL A 107 -4.81 -9.05 11.18
N THR A 108 -4.24 -8.51 12.25
CA THR A 108 -3.38 -7.31 12.21
C THR A 108 -1.95 -7.67 12.59
N ARG A 109 -0.98 -7.21 11.79
CA ARG A 109 0.46 -7.33 12.09
C ARG A 109 1.15 -5.99 11.86
N GLU A 110 2.15 -5.69 12.69
CA GLU A 110 3.03 -4.55 12.46
C GLU A 110 3.98 -4.88 11.31
N VAL A 111 4.08 -3.98 10.33
CA VAL A 111 4.98 -4.08 9.18
C VAL A 111 5.81 -2.81 9.07
N THR A 112 6.98 -2.93 8.43
CA THR A 112 7.88 -1.80 8.18
C THR A 112 8.00 -1.62 6.67
N LEU A 113 7.58 -0.47 6.17
CA LEU A 113 7.77 -0.07 4.79
C LEU A 113 9.07 0.73 4.70
N ASP A 114 9.94 0.37 3.76
CA ASP A 114 11.07 1.20 3.35
C ASP A 114 10.53 2.28 2.41
N VAL A 115 10.78 3.55 2.74
CA VAL A 115 10.22 4.71 2.04
C VAL A 115 11.36 5.54 1.46
N ASP A 116 11.26 5.87 0.17
CA ASP A 116 12.10 6.86 -0.49
C ASP A 116 11.26 8.09 -0.86
N TYR A 117 11.77 9.27 -0.54
CA TYR A 117 11.21 10.56 -0.92
C TYR A 117 11.92 11.08 -2.17
N ALA A 118 11.17 11.21 -3.27
CA ALA A 118 11.69 11.61 -4.57
C ALA A 118 11.81 13.13 -4.75
N GLY A 119 11.39 13.92 -3.75
CA GLY A 119 11.42 15.37 -3.79
C GLY A 119 10.06 16.00 -4.08
N GLN A 120 10.08 17.33 -4.24
CA GLN A 120 8.91 18.15 -4.56
C GLN A 120 9.11 18.85 -5.91
N SER A 121 8.04 19.02 -6.67
CA SER A 121 8.04 19.77 -7.92
C SER A 121 6.79 20.62 -8.06
N LYS A 122 6.91 21.76 -8.76
CA LYS A 122 5.76 22.57 -9.15
C LYS A 122 5.21 22.04 -10.46
N SER A 123 3.93 21.68 -10.48
CA SER A 123 3.26 21.21 -11.69
C SER A 123 3.02 22.36 -12.69
N PRO A 124 2.83 22.05 -13.99
CA PRO A 124 2.42 23.04 -14.99
C PRO A 124 1.12 23.77 -14.64
N TRP A 125 0.28 23.20 -13.77
CA TRP A 125 -0.99 23.75 -13.32
C TRP A 125 -0.88 24.59 -12.03
N GLY A 126 0.34 24.77 -11.52
CA GLY A 126 0.63 25.65 -10.38
C GLY A 126 0.56 24.98 -9.00
N THR A 127 0.23 23.69 -8.93
CA THR A 127 0.26 22.92 -7.67
C THR A 127 1.69 22.53 -7.28
N ILE A 128 1.92 22.25 -6.01
CA ILE A 128 3.16 21.64 -5.52
C ILE A 128 2.89 20.16 -5.26
N ASN A 129 3.67 19.30 -5.87
CA ASN A 129 3.51 17.86 -5.80
C ASN A 129 4.74 17.23 -5.13
N ALA A 130 4.54 16.18 -4.34
CA ALA A 130 5.59 15.43 -3.66
C ALA A 130 5.49 13.94 -4.02
N GLY A 131 6.60 13.35 -4.46
CA GLY A 131 6.66 11.93 -4.85
C GLY A 131 7.31 11.07 -3.78
N PHE A 132 6.74 9.89 -3.54
CA PHE A 132 7.30 8.87 -2.65
C PHE A 132 7.19 7.50 -3.29
N THR A 133 8.17 6.64 -3.01
CA THR A 133 8.04 5.20 -3.19
C THR A 133 8.07 4.53 -1.83
N ALA A 134 7.40 3.39 -1.72
CA ALA A 134 7.47 2.55 -0.55
C ALA A 134 7.47 1.07 -0.91
N SER A 135 8.17 0.25 -0.14
CA SER A 135 8.17 -1.20 -0.36
C SER A 135 8.20 -1.98 0.94
N VAL A 136 7.60 -3.17 0.91
CA VAL A 136 7.64 -4.13 2.01
C VAL A 136 7.55 -5.55 1.48
N LYS A 137 8.18 -6.48 2.19
CA LYS A 137 8.00 -7.92 1.99
C LYS A 137 7.30 -8.51 3.19
N VAL A 138 6.23 -9.24 2.96
CA VAL A 138 5.43 -9.88 4.01
C VAL A 138 5.21 -11.34 3.71
N ASN A 139 5.06 -12.18 4.73
CA ASN A 139 4.65 -13.56 4.56
C ASN A 139 3.13 -13.65 4.65
N ARG A 140 2.45 -14.08 3.58
CA ARG A 140 0.98 -14.16 3.54
C ARG A 140 0.38 -15.05 4.65
N LYS A 141 1.15 -16.03 5.13
CA LYS A 141 0.73 -16.95 6.20
C LYS A 141 0.60 -16.24 7.55
N ASP A 142 1.26 -15.09 7.76
CA ASP A 142 1.15 -14.31 8.99
C ASP A 142 -0.27 -13.72 9.20
N TRP A 143 -1.06 -13.65 8.11
CA TRP A 143 -2.48 -13.28 8.04
C TRP A 143 -3.41 -14.46 7.75
N ASN A 144 -2.94 -15.70 7.98
CA ASN A 144 -3.70 -16.93 7.75
C ASN A 144 -4.14 -17.16 6.29
N LEU A 145 -3.53 -16.49 5.32
CA LEU A 145 -3.75 -16.75 3.89
C LEU A 145 -2.94 -17.98 3.50
N ASN A 146 -3.49 -19.17 3.73
CA ASN A 146 -2.75 -20.44 3.69
C ASN A 146 -2.98 -21.27 2.43
N TRP A 147 -3.93 -20.90 1.56
CA TRP A 147 -4.24 -21.67 0.35
C TRP A 147 -3.00 -21.95 -0.49
N ASN A 148 -2.84 -23.18 -0.97
CA ASN A 148 -1.78 -23.56 -1.89
C ASN A 148 -2.13 -24.86 -2.63
N ALA A 149 -1.37 -25.16 -3.68
CA ALA A 149 -1.41 -26.45 -4.36
C ALA A 149 0.00 -27.03 -4.46
N ALA A 150 0.14 -28.33 -4.19
CA ALA A 150 1.41 -29.03 -4.36
C ALA A 150 1.72 -29.24 -5.85
N LEU A 151 2.98 -29.12 -6.23
CA LEU A 151 3.44 -29.39 -7.59
C LEU A 151 3.96 -30.82 -7.71
N GLU A 152 3.72 -31.47 -8.87
CA GLU A 152 4.29 -32.80 -9.17
C GLU A 152 5.81 -32.81 -9.12
N THR A 153 6.45 -31.68 -9.46
CA THR A 153 7.90 -31.48 -9.40
C THR A 153 8.44 -31.21 -7.99
N GLY A 154 7.58 -31.26 -6.97
CA GLY A 154 7.88 -30.84 -5.61
C GLY A 154 7.76 -29.32 -5.42
N GLY A 155 7.48 -28.91 -4.18
CA GLY A 155 7.26 -27.51 -3.81
C GLY A 155 5.80 -27.07 -3.97
N TRP A 156 5.61 -25.75 -4.00
CA TRP A 156 4.30 -25.12 -3.93
C TRP A 156 4.01 -24.25 -5.15
N LEU A 157 2.74 -24.21 -5.55
CA LEU A 157 2.25 -23.40 -6.67
C LEU A 157 2.43 -21.90 -6.40
N VAL A 158 2.17 -21.46 -5.17
CA VAL A 158 2.22 -20.05 -4.76
C VAL A 158 3.22 -19.86 -3.63
N GLY A 159 4.16 -18.93 -3.80
CA GLY A 159 5.12 -18.55 -2.78
C GLY A 159 4.48 -17.94 -1.52
N ASP A 160 5.23 -17.96 -0.42
CA ASP A 160 4.77 -17.40 0.85
C ASP A 160 5.07 -15.90 0.97
N GLU A 161 6.20 -15.45 0.42
CA GLU A 161 6.60 -14.04 0.40
C GLU A 161 5.81 -13.27 -0.67
N VAL A 162 5.18 -12.19 -0.23
CA VAL A 162 4.53 -11.18 -1.06
C VAL A 162 5.38 -9.92 -0.99
N LYS A 163 5.87 -9.46 -2.14
CA LYS A 163 6.50 -8.13 -2.25
C LYS A 163 5.41 -7.12 -2.62
N VAL A 164 5.29 -6.07 -1.82
CA VAL A 164 4.43 -4.93 -2.09
C VAL A 164 5.30 -3.74 -2.49
N GLU A 165 4.94 -3.07 -3.57
CA GLU A 165 5.59 -1.89 -4.13
C GLU A 165 4.53 -0.81 -4.29
N ILE A 166 4.84 0.40 -3.85
CA ILE A 166 3.93 1.53 -3.82
C ILE A 166 4.66 2.71 -4.44
N ASP A 167 4.00 3.36 -5.39
CA ASP A 167 4.38 4.67 -5.89
C ASP A 167 3.23 5.62 -5.56
N VAL A 168 3.52 6.76 -4.96
CA VAL A 168 2.49 7.72 -4.55
C VAL A 168 2.94 9.14 -4.81
N GLU A 169 2.04 9.92 -5.38
CA GLU A 169 2.19 11.35 -5.56
C GLU A 169 1.14 12.07 -4.71
N PHE A 170 1.57 13.09 -3.98
CA PHE A 170 0.68 13.94 -3.20
C PHE A 170 0.68 15.36 -3.74
N VAL A 171 -0.49 15.97 -3.82
CA VAL A 171 -0.70 17.37 -4.16
C VAL A 171 -0.92 18.17 -2.88
N LYS A 172 -0.06 19.15 -2.65
CA LYS A 172 -0.12 20.08 -1.51
C LYS A 172 -1.40 20.88 -1.60
N GLN A 173 -2.19 20.85 -0.53
CA GLN A 173 -3.43 21.62 -0.46
C GLN A 173 -3.14 23.00 0.16
N PRO A 174 -3.83 24.05 -0.33
CA PRO A 174 -3.84 25.33 0.37
C PRO A 174 -4.39 25.12 1.78
N GLU A 175 -3.82 25.84 2.75
CA GLU A 175 -4.31 25.82 4.11
C GLU A 175 -5.80 26.24 4.12
N PRO A 176 -6.70 25.48 4.79
CA PRO A 176 -8.10 25.87 4.84
C PRO A 176 -8.20 27.27 5.44
N ALA A 177 -8.84 28.19 4.71
CA ALA A 177 -9.07 29.54 5.20
C ALA A 177 -9.79 29.45 6.55
N VAL A 178 -9.16 30.00 7.59
CA VAL A 178 -9.79 30.13 8.90
C VAL A 178 -11.04 30.98 8.71
N ALA A 179 -12.22 30.36 8.82
CA ALA A 179 -13.47 31.09 8.83
C ALA A 179 -13.43 32.03 10.05
N VAL A 180 -13.28 33.32 9.79
CA VAL A 180 -13.37 34.35 10.82
C VAL A 180 -14.82 34.34 11.31
N PRO A 181 -15.10 34.03 12.59
CA PRO A 181 -16.46 34.17 13.11
C PRO A 181 -16.87 35.65 13.00
N ALA A 182 -18.09 35.86 12.51
CA ALA A 182 -18.70 37.18 12.32
C ALA A 182 -18.91 37.93 13.65
#